data_AF-A0A1G0DQW9-F1
#
_entry.id   AF-A0A1G0DQW9-F1
#
_cell.length_a   1.000
_cell.length_b   1.000
_cell.length_c   1.000
_cell.angle_alpha   90.00
_cell.angle_beta   90.00
_cell.angle_gamma   90.00
#
_symmetry.space_group_name_H-M   'P 1'
#
loop_
_entity.id
_entity.type
_entity.pdbx_description
1 polymer ?
#
loop_
_entity_poly.entity_id
_entity_poly.type
_entity_poly.pdbx_seq_one_letter_code
_entity_poly.pdbx_strand_id
1 'polypeptide(L)'
;MALIERLMGIEEPKIQIHAFQSIMAEWARGNFTGAQAQAAIAFVSHGVALDSAAATEAQALVATVPTGSTATNKADRALKLQEIDQVLLLVDAKCPPYDVAANVRTRLGI
;
A
#
# COMPACT_ATOMS: atom_id res chain seq x y z
N MET A 1 14.17 -6.54 2.12
CA MET A 1 13.72 -5.95 0.85
C MET A 1 12.50 -5.12 1.12
N ALA A 2 12.41 -3.92 0.54
CA ALA A 2 11.31 -3.02 0.81
C ALA A 2 9.97 -3.53 0.24
N LEU A 3 8.85 -3.04 0.80
CA LEU A 3 7.50 -3.44 0.40
C LEU A 3 7.25 -3.18 -1.08
N ILE A 4 7.69 -2.02 -1.59
CA ILE A 4 7.49 -1.62 -2.98
C ILE A 4 8.24 -2.53 -3.95
N GLU A 5 9.45 -2.93 -3.60
CA GLU A 5 10.27 -3.82 -4.43
C GLU A 5 9.64 -5.22 -4.51
N ARG A 6 8.97 -5.65 -3.42
CA ARG A 6 8.18 -6.89 -3.40
C ARG A 6 6.88 -6.78 -4.20
N LEU A 7 6.23 -5.62 -4.22
CA LEU A 7 5.06 -5.37 -5.09
C LEU A 7 5.47 -5.42 -6.58
N MET A 8 6.70 -5.02 -6.91
CA MET A 8 7.27 -5.09 -8.27
C MET A 8 7.71 -6.50 -8.70
N GLY A 9 7.86 -7.43 -7.76
CA GLY A 9 8.34 -8.80 -8.04
C GLY A 9 9.79 -8.86 -8.51
N ILE A 10 10.67 -7.99 -8.00
CA ILE A 10 12.05 -7.90 -8.48
C ILE A 10 12.88 -9.14 -8.12
N GLU A 11 12.68 -9.82 -6.98
CA GLU A 11 13.50 -10.99 -6.58
C GLU A 11 12.88 -11.93 -5.51
N GLU A 12 11.61 -11.74 -5.14
CA GLU A 12 10.88 -12.49 -4.08
C GLU A 12 9.41 -12.70 -4.51
N PRO A 13 8.58 -13.50 -3.79
CA PRO A 13 7.18 -13.67 -4.16
C PRO A 13 6.45 -12.32 -4.17
N LYS A 14 5.96 -11.98 -5.36
CA LYS A 14 5.20 -10.76 -5.64
C LYS A 14 3.97 -10.69 -4.73
N ILE A 15 3.78 -9.58 -4.03
CA ILE A 15 2.54 -9.32 -3.29
C ILE A 15 1.50 -8.79 -4.29
N GLN A 16 0.28 -9.34 -4.26
CA GLN A 16 -0.79 -8.86 -5.13
C GLN A 16 -1.25 -7.46 -4.72
N ILE A 17 -1.10 -6.50 -5.63
CA ILE A 17 -1.46 -5.09 -5.42
C ILE A 17 -2.94 -4.92 -5.03
N HIS A 18 -3.84 -5.66 -5.66
CA HIS A 18 -5.27 -5.59 -5.33
C HIS A 18 -5.60 -6.11 -3.93
N ALA A 19 -4.91 -7.15 -3.46
CA ALA A 19 -5.08 -7.65 -2.10
C ALA A 19 -4.60 -6.58 -1.09
N PHE A 20 -3.46 -5.96 -1.37
CA PHE A 20 -2.93 -4.86 -0.58
C PHE A 20 -3.90 -3.67 -0.50
N GLN A 21 -4.41 -3.20 -1.64
CA GLN A 21 -5.38 -2.11 -1.72
C GLN A 21 -6.69 -2.43 -1.01
N SER A 22 -7.16 -3.69 -1.08
CA SER A 22 -8.38 -4.12 -0.39
C SER A 22 -8.24 -3.96 1.11
N ILE A 23 -7.08 -4.32 1.68
CA ILE A 23 -6.80 -4.12 3.11
C ILE A 23 -6.77 -2.63 3.47
N MET A 24 -6.11 -1.81 2.64
CA MET A 24 -6.09 -0.36 2.82
C MET A 24 -7.50 0.24 2.79
N ALA A 25 -8.36 -0.24 1.91
CA ALA A 25 -9.75 0.19 1.82
C ALA A 25 -10.56 -0.20 3.08
N GLU A 26 -10.39 -1.41 3.61
CA GLU A 26 -11.05 -1.86 4.85
C GLU A 26 -10.59 -1.06 6.06
N TRP A 27 -9.28 -0.81 6.17
CA TRP A 27 -8.72 0.08 7.19
C TRP A 27 -9.30 1.49 7.10
N ALA A 28 -9.33 2.04 5.90
CA ALA A 28 -9.79 3.40 5.67
C ALA A 28 -11.31 3.56 5.92
N ARG A 29 -12.09 2.49 5.76
CA ARG A 29 -13.51 2.40 6.18
C ARG A 29 -13.70 2.34 7.70
N GLY A 30 -12.63 2.11 8.45
CA GLY A 30 -12.65 1.93 9.90
C GLY A 30 -12.99 0.50 10.34
N ASN A 31 -13.00 -0.46 9.41
CA ASN A 31 -13.25 -1.87 9.71
C ASN A 31 -12.00 -2.54 10.33
N PHE A 32 -10.81 -2.00 10.04
CA PHE A 32 -9.56 -2.39 10.67
C PHE A 32 -8.92 -1.25 11.45
N THR A 33 -8.32 -1.58 12.59
CA THR A 33 -7.30 -0.75 13.24
C THR A 33 -6.01 -0.77 12.41
N GLY A 34 -5.11 0.19 12.62
CA GLY A 34 -3.80 0.20 11.93
C GLY A 34 -3.00 -1.07 12.17
N ALA A 35 -3.06 -1.64 13.38
CA ALA A 35 -2.40 -2.91 13.72
C ALA A 35 -3.01 -4.11 12.97
N GLN A 36 -4.34 -4.15 12.84
CA GLN A 36 -5.03 -5.20 12.06
C GLN A 36 -4.71 -5.10 10.56
N ALA A 37 -4.64 -3.89 10.02
CA ALA A 37 -4.24 -3.67 8.63
C ALA A 37 -2.81 -4.16 8.38
N GLN A 38 -1.87 -3.84 9.27
CA GLN A 38 -0.48 -4.33 9.18
C GLN A 38 -0.40 -5.86 9.23
N ALA A 39 -1.13 -6.48 10.14
CA ALA A 39 -1.19 -7.94 10.24
C ALA A 39 -1.78 -8.57 8.98
N ALA A 40 -2.83 -7.98 8.40
CA ALA A 40 -3.43 -8.44 7.15
C ALA A 40 -2.47 -8.28 5.96
N ILE A 41 -1.72 -7.18 5.87
CA ILE A 41 -0.70 -6.98 4.83
C ILE A 41 0.40 -8.05 4.95
N ALA A 42 0.84 -8.33 6.17
CA ALA A 42 1.80 -9.40 6.46
C ALA A 42 1.24 -10.82 6.21
N PHE A 43 -0.07 -10.98 6.16
CA PHE A 43 -0.72 -12.24 5.81
C PHE A 43 -0.77 -12.44 4.30
N VAL A 44 -1.16 -11.42 3.54
CA VAL A 44 -1.29 -11.51 2.06
C VAL A 44 0.05 -11.51 1.33
N SER A 45 1.17 -11.40 2.05
CA SER A 45 2.52 -11.54 1.51
C SER A 45 2.94 -12.99 1.25
N HIS A 46 1.99 -13.86 0.92
CA HIS A 46 2.18 -15.27 0.56
C HIS A 46 2.97 -16.09 1.59
N GLY A 47 2.76 -15.81 2.88
CA GLY A 47 3.43 -16.53 3.98
C GLY A 47 4.88 -16.10 4.24
N VAL A 48 5.41 -15.14 3.48
CA VAL A 48 6.72 -14.53 3.75
C VAL A 48 6.50 -13.30 4.61
N ALA A 49 7.00 -13.34 5.84
CA ALA A 49 6.91 -12.22 6.77
C ALA A 49 7.43 -10.92 6.14
N LEU A 50 6.78 -9.80 6.46
CA LEU A 50 7.34 -8.49 6.16
C LEU A 50 8.55 -8.28 7.08
N ASP A 51 9.68 -7.85 6.53
CA ASP A 51 10.79 -7.37 7.35
C ASP A 51 10.47 -6.00 7.98
N SER A 52 11.36 -5.51 8.84
CA SER A 52 11.15 -4.24 9.54
C SER A 52 11.02 -3.05 8.59
N ALA A 53 11.76 -3.02 7.48
CA ALA A 53 11.71 -1.94 6.51
C ALA A 53 10.37 -1.94 5.76
N ALA A 54 9.92 -3.10 5.29
CA ALA A 54 8.62 -3.25 4.62
C ALA A 54 7.45 -2.95 5.56
N ALA A 55 7.57 -3.29 6.84
CA ALA A 55 6.58 -2.93 7.85
C ALA A 55 6.50 -1.40 8.05
N THR A 56 7.64 -0.72 8.10
CA THR A 56 7.69 0.75 8.17
C THR A 56 7.10 1.41 6.92
N GLU A 57 7.39 0.91 5.73
CA GLU A 57 6.79 1.42 4.49
C GLU A 57 5.27 1.19 4.45
N ALA A 58 4.79 0.03 4.90
CA ALA A 58 3.36 -0.23 5.03
C ALA A 58 2.71 0.76 6.01
N GLN A 59 3.34 1.02 7.15
CA GLN A 59 2.86 1.99 8.14
C GLN A 59 2.80 3.40 7.58
N ALA A 60 3.84 3.84 6.87
CA ALA A 60 3.89 5.14 6.24
C ALA A 60 2.74 5.29 5.22
N LEU A 61 2.51 4.27 4.38
CA LEU A 61 1.43 4.34 3.40
C LEU A 61 0.05 4.33 4.05
N VAL A 62 -0.17 3.45 5.05
CA VAL A 62 -1.40 3.39 5.83
C VAL A 62 -1.69 4.77 6.41
N ALA A 63 -0.72 5.43 7.04
CA ALA A 63 -0.89 6.75 7.63
C ALA A 63 -1.31 7.85 6.64
N THR A 64 -1.02 7.69 5.35
CA THR A 64 -1.42 8.67 4.32
C THR A 64 -2.90 8.61 3.96
N VAL A 65 -3.59 7.51 4.28
CA VAL A 65 -5.00 7.36 3.91
C VAL A 65 -5.89 7.96 5.02
N PRO A 66 -6.80 8.90 4.70
CA PRO A 66 -7.68 9.51 5.70
C PRO A 66 -8.61 8.50 6.38
N THR A 67 -8.75 8.61 7.70
CA THR A 67 -9.64 7.78 8.53
C THR A 67 -10.78 8.61 9.11
N GLY A 68 -11.82 7.93 9.61
CA GLY A 68 -12.98 8.60 10.22
C GLY A 68 -14.17 8.76 9.27
N SER A 69 -15.26 9.29 9.83
CA SER A 69 -16.60 9.25 9.22
C SER A 69 -17.11 10.60 8.70
N THR A 70 -16.34 11.68 8.84
CA THR A 70 -16.71 13.01 8.32
C THR A 70 -16.79 13.00 6.79
N ALA A 71 -17.66 13.83 6.20
CA ALA A 71 -17.83 13.89 4.74
C ALA A 71 -16.50 14.19 4.02
N THR A 72 -15.70 15.12 4.56
CA THR A 72 -14.36 15.46 4.07
C THR A 72 -13.44 14.24 4.07
N ASN A 73 -13.36 13.50 5.19
CA ASN A 73 -12.50 12.32 5.27
C ASN A 73 -12.95 11.22 4.31
N LYS A 74 -14.26 11.10 4.03
CA LYS A 74 -14.76 10.15 3.02
C LYS A 74 -14.30 10.52 1.61
N ALA A 75 -14.35 11.80 1.25
CA ALA A 75 -13.93 12.31 -0.06
C ALA A 75 -12.42 12.17 -0.24
N ASP A 76 -11.63 12.62 0.74
CA ASP A 76 -10.16 12.56 0.68
C ASP A 76 -9.65 11.12 0.64
N ARG A 77 -10.32 10.21 1.37
CA ARG A 77 -10.04 8.77 1.30
C ARG A 77 -10.25 8.20 -0.10
N ALA A 78 -11.38 8.52 -0.73
CA ALA A 78 -11.67 8.02 -2.06
C ALA A 78 -10.61 8.46 -3.06
N LEU A 79 -10.21 9.74 -3.00
CA LEU A 79 -9.13 10.29 -3.82
C LEU A 79 -7.81 9.58 -3.54
N LYS A 80 -7.41 9.45 -2.27
CA LYS A 80 -6.11 8.85 -1.92
C LYS A 80 -6.02 7.37 -2.30
N LEU A 81 -7.09 6.59 -2.10
CA LEU A 81 -7.11 5.18 -2.51
C LEU A 81 -7.03 5.05 -4.04
N GLN A 82 -7.67 5.94 -4.79
CA GLN A 82 -7.56 5.97 -6.24
C GLN A 82 -6.14 6.32 -6.70
N GLU A 83 -5.48 7.29 -6.06
CA GLU A 83 -4.08 7.63 -6.37
C GLU A 83 -3.13 6.46 -6.08
N ILE A 84 -3.28 5.81 -4.92
CA ILE A 84 -2.51 4.62 -4.56
C ILE A 84 -2.74 3.52 -5.60
N ASP A 85 -3.98 3.33 -6.03
CA ASP A 85 -4.30 2.30 -7.02
C ASP A 85 -3.62 2.55 -8.36
N GLN A 86 -3.76 3.76 -8.90
CA GLN A 86 -3.14 4.14 -10.16
C GLN A 86 -1.62 4.01 -10.13
N VAL A 87 -0.98 4.48 -9.06
CA VAL A 87 0.49 4.40 -8.94
C VAL A 87 0.93 2.94 -8.86
N LEU A 88 0.30 2.12 -8.02
CA LEU A 88 0.68 0.72 -7.89
C LEU A 88 0.38 -0.09 -9.17
N LEU A 89 -0.67 0.22 -9.92
CA LEU A 89 -0.92 -0.38 -11.23
C LEU A 89 0.19 -0.05 -12.24
N LEU A 90 0.69 1.19 -12.25
CA LEU A 90 1.82 1.58 -13.10
C LEU A 90 3.10 0.87 -12.71
N VAL A 91 3.30 0.65 -11.42
CA VAL A 91 4.39 -0.18 -10.88
C VAL A 91 4.27 -1.62 -11.39
N ASP A 92 3.06 -2.19 -11.38
CA ASP A 92 2.83 -3.56 -11.85
C ASP A 92 3.13 -3.73 -13.35
N ALA A 93 2.73 -2.73 -14.13
CA ALA A 93 3.00 -2.66 -15.55
C ALA A 93 4.46 -2.32 -15.88
N LYS A 94 5.32 -2.06 -14.87
CA LYS A 94 6.70 -1.58 -15.02
C LYS A 94 6.79 -0.37 -15.96
N CYS A 95 5.82 0.54 -15.86
CA CYS A 95 5.72 1.71 -16.71
C CYS A 95 6.73 2.78 -16.25
N PRO A 96 7.68 3.22 -17.10
CA PRO A 96 8.55 4.35 -16.75
C PRO A 96 7.73 5.63 -16.50
N PRO A 97 8.03 6.46 -15.48
CA PRO A 97 9.14 6.38 -14.52
C PRO A 97 8.82 5.62 -13.20
N TYR A 98 7.74 4.85 -13.14
CA TYR A 98 7.28 4.11 -11.96
C TYR A 98 7.90 2.70 -11.85
N ASP A 99 8.85 2.40 -12.71
CA ASP A 99 9.66 1.19 -12.74
C ASP A 99 10.81 1.20 -11.72
N VAL A 100 10.94 2.27 -10.93
CA VAL A 100 11.94 2.41 -9.86
C VAL A 100 11.26 2.71 -8.53
N ALA A 101 11.57 1.93 -7.49
CA ALA A 101 10.95 2.04 -6.17
C ALA A 101 11.07 3.44 -5.54
N ALA A 102 12.19 4.15 -5.76
CA ALA A 102 12.37 5.52 -5.27
C ALA A 102 11.33 6.50 -5.84
N ASN A 103 11.01 6.42 -7.13
CA ASN A 103 10.03 7.31 -7.77
C ASN A 103 8.61 7.04 -7.26
N VAL A 104 8.29 5.75 -7.03
CA VAL A 104 7.02 5.31 -6.45
C VAL A 104 6.84 5.87 -5.04
N ARG A 105 7.87 5.75 -4.20
CA ARG A 105 7.90 6.32 -2.84
C ARG A 105 7.62 7.82 -2.85
N THR A 106 8.37 8.55 -3.67
CA THR A 106 8.17 10.00 -3.84
C THR A 106 6.75 10.36 -4.28
N ARG A 107 6.15 9.59 -5.19
CA ARG A 107 4.78 9.87 -5.67
C ARG A 107 3.72 9.58 -4.61
N LEU A 108 3.89 8.50 -3.85
CA LEU A 108 2.96 8.10 -2.80
C LEU A 108 3.08 8.97 -1.54
N GLY A 109 4.22 9.64 -1.37
CA GLY A 109 4.51 10.52 -0.24
C GLY A 109 5.02 9.77 0.99
N ILE A 110 5.80 8.70 0.76
CA ILE A 110 6.36 7.80 1.78
C ILE A 110 7.87 7.65 1.64
#